data_AF-A0A1I6FFW7-F1
#
_entry.id   AF-A0A1I6FFW7-F1
#
_cell.length_a   1.000
_cell.length_b   1.000
_cell.length_c   1.000
_cell.angle_alpha   90.00
_cell.angle_beta   90.00
_cell.angle_gamma   90.00
#
_symmetry.space_group_name_H-M   'P 1'
#
loop_
_entity.id
_entity.type
_entity.pdbx_description
1 polymer ?
#
loop_
_entity_poly.entity_id
_entity_poly.type
_entity_poly.pdbx_seq_one_letter_code
_entity_poly.pdbx_strand_id
1 'polypeptide(L)'
;MGDSKDENEKFQEELIGLDPHDPETKAFADHLDKMKRQRPGFTVEGYLDGVQDFADSANRTTGHQRLVAVIIVGLILLGVLLTIWFALGDILAIIF
;
A
#
# COMPACT_ATOMS: atom_id res chain seq x y z
N MET A 1 -5.96 -4.22 -22.87
CA MET A 1 -7.43 -4.41 -22.85
C MET A 1 -7.86 -5.89 -22.80
N GLY A 2 -7.00 -6.84 -22.42
CA GLY A 2 -7.31 -8.29 -22.47
C GLY A 2 -7.55 -9.00 -21.13
N ASP A 3 -7.26 -8.36 -19.99
CA ASP A 3 -7.12 -9.05 -18.70
C ASP A 3 -8.45 -9.48 -18.04
N SER A 4 -9.51 -8.69 -18.21
CA SER A 4 -10.80 -8.93 -17.53
C SER A 4 -11.59 -10.12 -18.06
N LYS A 5 -11.32 -10.57 -19.30
CA LYS A 5 -11.96 -11.78 -19.86
C LYS A 5 -11.34 -13.05 -19.28
N ASP A 6 -10.00 -13.08 -19.18
CA ASP A 6 -9.26 -14.23 -18.65
C ASP A 6 -9.55 -14.46 -17.17
N GLU A 7 -9.72 -13.39 -16.38
CA GLU A 7 -10.12 -13.51 -14.97
C GLU A 7 -11.56 -14.02 -14.81
N ASN A 8 -12.47 -13.62 -15.70
CA ASN A 8 -13.85 -14.09 -15.68
C ASN A 8 -13.93 -15.56 -16.08
N GLU A 9 -13.19 -15.99 -17.11
CA GLU A 9 -13.13 -17.40 -17.52
C GLU A 9 -12.57 -18.29 -16.40
N LYS A 10 -11.49 -17.88 -15.71
CA LYS A 10 -10.97 -18.62 -14.55
C LYS A 10 -11.96 -18.66 -13.38
N PHE A 11 -12.71 -17.57 -13.16
CA PHE A 11 -13.75 -17.54 -12.14
C PHE A 11 -14.87 -18.53 -12.48
N GLN A 12 -15.32 -18.58 -13.74
CA GLN A 12 -16.33 -19.55 -14.20
C GLN A 12 -15.82 -21.00 -14.17
N GLU A 13 -14.52 -21.24 -14.42
CA GLU A 13 -13.89 -22.55 -14.28
C GLU A 13 -13.86 -23.05 -12.83
N GLU A 14 -13.60 -22.17 -11.85
CA GLU A 14 -13.64 -22.53 -10.43
C GLU A 14 -15.06 -22.85 -9.93
N LEU A 15 -16.09 -22.29 -10.59
CA LEU A 15 -17.51 -22.55 -10.34
C LEU A 15 -18.08 -23.67 -11.21
N ILE A 16 -17.27 -24.30 -12.08
CA ILE A 16 -17.74 -25.30 -13.03
C ILE A 16 -18.08 -26.61 -12.31
N GLY A 17 -19.32 -27.08 -12.46
CA GLY A 17 -19.82 -28.29 -11.80
C GLY A 17 -20.64 -28.07 -10.52
N LEU A 18 -20.78 -26.82 -10.07
CA LEU A 18 -21.75 -26.42 -9.04
C LEU A 18 -23.06 -25.93 -9.70
N ASP A 19 -24.20 -26.11 -9.03
CA ASP A 19 -25.50 -25.64 -9.54
C ASP A 19 -25.59 -24.11 -9.41
N PRO A 20 -25.68 -23.34 -10.52
CA PRO A 20 -25.78 -21.88 -10.47
C PRO A 20 -27.03 -21.36 -9.75
N HIS A 21 -28.07 -22.20 -9.62
CA HIS A 21 -29.33 -21.84 -8.98
C HIS A 21 -29.38 -22.18 -7.49
N ASP A 22 -28.37 -22.90 -6.98
CA ASP A 22 -28.30 -23.27 -5.58
C ASP A 22 -27.85 -22.08 -4.70
N PRO A 23 -28.56 -21.77 -3.60
CA PRO A 23 -28.20 -20.69 -2.69
C PRO A 23 -26.82 -20.84 -2.04
N GLU A 24 -26.31 -22.06 -1.81
CA GLU A 24 -24.97 -22.26 -1.24
C GLU A 24 -23.88 -21.91 -2.26
N THR A 25 -24.08 -22.29 -3.52
CA THR A 25 -23.17 -21.93 -4.63
C THR A 25 -23.04 -20.41 -4.80
N LYS A 26 -24.13 -19.65 -4.60
CA LYS A 26 -24.07 -18.18 -4.62
C LYS A 26 -23.28 -17.60 -3.45
N ALA A 27 -23.47 -18.13 -2.25
CA ALA A 27 -22.71 -17.70 -1.08
C ALA A 27 -21.20 -17.99 -1.24
N PHE A 28 -20.86 -19.10 -1.89
CA PHE A 28 -19.49 -19.45 -2.22
C PHE A 28 -18.90 -18.51 -3.27
N ALA A 29 -19.64 -18.19 -4.34
CA ALA A 29 -19.23 -17.22 -5.36
C ALA A 29 -18.94 -15.83 -4.76
N ASP A 30 -19.83 -15.33 -3.89
CA ASP A 30 -19.65 -14.05 -3.19
C ASP A 30 -18.44 -14.07 -2.26
N HIS A 31 -18.16 -15.21 -1.62
CA HIS A 31 -17.00 -15.37 -0.75
C HIS A 31 -15.68 -15.40 -1.56
N LEU A 32 -15.69 -16.08 -2.71
CA LEU A 32 -14.55 -16.19 -3.62
C LEU A 32 -14.23 -14.84 -4.28
N ASP A 33 -15.25 -14.11 -4.71
CA ASP A 33 -15.10 -12.74 -5.23
C ASP A 33 -14.47 -11.80 -4.20
N LYS A 34 -14.92 -11.91 -2.94
CA LYS A 34 -14.37 -11.11 -1.83
C LYS A 34 -12.90 -11.45 -1.52
N MET A 35 -12.51 -12.73 -1.59
CA MET A 35 -11.11 -13.14 -1.41
C MET A 35 -10.23 -12.73 -2.60
N LYS A 36 -10.71 -12.87 -3.84
CA LYS A 36 -9.95 -12.44 -5.04
C LYS A 36 -9.74 -10.92 -5.10
N ARG A 37 -10.73 -10.13 -4.64
CA ARG A 37 -10.56 -8.66 -4.46
C ARG A 37 -9.53 -8.30 -3.41
N GLN A 38 -9.29 -9.15 -2.42
CA GLN A 38 -8.25 -8.98 -1.42
C GLN A 38 -6.95 -9.61 -1.92
N ARG A 39 -6.30 -8.97 -2.90
CA ARG A 39 -4.97 -9.40 -3.35
C ARG A 39 -4.02 -9.45 -2.13
N PRO A 40 -3.24 -10.53 -1.97
CA PRO A 40 -2.41 -10.72 -0.79
C PRO A 40 -1.28 -9.69 -0.76
N GLY A 41 -1.31 -8.77 0.21
CA GLY A 41 -0.27 -7.76 0.45
C GLY A 41 1.06 -8.31 0.97
N PHE A 42 1.33 -9.61 0.79
CA PHE A 42 2.54 -10.30 1.29
C PHE A 42 3.60 -10.54 0.20
N THR A 43 3.35 -10.14 -1.05
CA THR A 43 4.36 -10.15 -2.11
C THR A 43 5.05 -8.79 -2.22
N VAL A 44 6.35 -8.79 -2.52
CA VAL A 44 7.19 -7.57 -2.67
C VAL A 44 6.63 -6.56 -3.67
N GLU A 45 5.87 -7.03 -4.66
CA GLU A 45 5.17 -6.20 -5.65
C GLU A 45 4.00 -5.42 -5.01
N GLY A 46 3.28 -6.02 -4.05
CA GLY A 46 2.23 -5.35 -3.28
C GLY A 46 2.76 -4.31 -2.30
N TYR A 47 4.02 -4.42 -1.88
CA TYR A 47 4.67 -3.39 -1.05
C TYR A 47 5.03 -2.15 -1.87
N LEU A 48 5.44 -2.32 -3.14
CA LEU A 48 5.71 -1.21 -4.07
C LEU A 48 4.42 -0.48 -4.47
N ASP A 49 3.38 -1.25 -4.79
CA ASP A 49 2.04 -0.71 -5.09
C ASP A 49 1.44 -0.02 -3.87
N GLY A 50 1.63 -0.60 -2.67
CA GLY A 50 1.24 -0.01 -1.40
C GLY A 50 1.98 1.28 -1.06
N VAL A 51 3.25 1.44 -1.47
CA VAL A 51 4.01 2.70 -1.32
C VAL A 51 3.52 3.76 -2.30
N GLN A 52 3.19 3.38 -3.53
CA GLN A 52 2.65 4.30 -4.53
C GLN A 52 1.24 4.77 -4.16
N ASP A 53 0.37 3.87 -3.70
CA ASP A 53 -0.92 4.21 -3.11
C ASP A 53 -0.77 5.04 -1.83
N PHE A 54 0.25 4.81 -0.99
CA PHE A 54 0.53 5.68 0.15
C PHE A 54 0.93 7.08 -0.29
N ALA A 55 1.74 7.22 -1.35
CA ALA A 55 2.16 8.50 -1.88
C ALA A 55 0.96 9.27 -2.47
N ASP A 56 0.13 8.61 -3.28
CA ASP A 56 -1.05 9.21 -3.90
C ASP A 56 -2.18 9.46 -2.89
N SER A 57 -2.37 8.58 -1.89
CA SER A 57 -3.36 8.76 -0.81
C SER A 57 -2.90 9.81 0.19
N ALA A 58 -1.61 9.91 0.51
CA ALA A 58 -1.05 11.05 1.22
C ALA A 58 -1.25 12.34 0.43
N ASN A 59 -1.19 12.28 -0.91
CA ASN A 59 -1.43 13.45 -1.75
C ASN A 59 -2.91 13.86 -1.82
N ARG A 60 -3.82 12.88 -1.75
CA ARG A 60 -5.28 13.05 -1.89
C ARG A 60 -6.01 13.29 -0.57
N THR A 61 -5.43 12.93 0.58
CA THR A 61 -6.02 13.17 1.90
C THR A 61 -5.80 14.64 2.31
N THR A 62 -6.60 15.51 1.72
CA THR A 62 -6.67 16.95 2.05
C THR A 62 -7.29 17.12 3.43
N GLY A 63 -6.47 17.52 4.41
CA GLY A 63 -6.90 17.86 5.76
C GLY A 63 -5.72 18.27 6.63
N HIS A 64 -5.95 19.11 7.65
CA HIS A 64 -4.95 19.65 8.58
C HIS A 64 -3.93 18.61 9.09
N GLN A 65 -4.32 17.33 9.17
CA GLN A 65 -3.46 16.22 9.59
C GLN A 65 -2.24 16.01 8.67
N ARG A 66 -2.34 16.24 7.36
CA ARG A 66 -1.19 16.14 6.44
C ARG A 66 -0.16 17.23 6.72
N LEU A 67 -0.61 18.46 6.99
CA LEU A 67 0.28 19.56 7.38
C LEU A 67 1.03 19.24 8.67
N VAL A 68 0.33 18.71 9.67
CA VAL A 68 0.94 18.28 10.93
C VAL A 68 1.97 17.17 10.70
N ALA A 69 1.65 16.15 9.90
CA ALA A 69 2.57 15.08 9.57
C ALA A 69 3.83 15.59 8.85
N VAL A 70 3.67 16.47 7.85
CA VAL A 70 4.80 17.08 7.14
C VAL A 70 5.66 17.93 8.08
N ILE A 71 5.04 18.70 8.98
CA ILE A 71 5.76 19.48 9.99
C ILE A 71 6.55 18.56 10.92
N ILE A 72 5.95 17.48 11.43
CA ILE A 72 6.62 16.53 12.32
C ILE A 72 7.81 15.88 11.62
N VAL A 73 7.61 15.38 10.40
CA VAL A 73 8.69 14.78 9.61
C VAL A 73 9.78 15.81 9.33
N GLY A 74 9.40 17.04 8.97
CA GLY A 74 10.34 18.15 8.77
C GLY A 74 11.15 18.49 10.02
N LEU A 75 10.53 18.49 11.20
CA LEU A 75 11.21 18.71 12.48
C LEU A 75 12.19 17.59 12.82
N ILE A 76 11.82 16.32 12.56
CA ILE A 76 12.71 15.18 12.76
C ILE A 76 13.93 15.30 11.83
N LEU A 77 13.71 15.56 10.54
CA LEU A 77 14.79 15.72 9.57
C LEU A 77 15.70 16.90 9.92
N LEU A 78 15.13 18.03 10.36
CA LEU A 78 15.89 19.18 10.83
C LEU A 78 16.76 18.82 12.04
N GLY A 79 16.21 18.09 13.01
CA GLY A 79 16.95 17.60 14.16
C GLY A 79 18.15 16.74 13.76
N VAL A 80 17.95 15.80 12.84
CA VAL A 80 19.04 14.94 12.30
C VAL A 80 20.09 15.77 11.57
N LEU A 81 19.68 16.78 10.80
CA LEU A 81 20.64 17.63 10.09
C LEU A 81 21.50 18.44 11.07
N LEU A 82 20.89 18.98 12.12
CA LEU A 82 21.59 19.71 13.17
C LEU A 82 22.55 18.80 13.94
N THR A 83 22.17 17.57 14.29
CA THR A 83 23.08 16.65 14.98
C THR A 83 24.30 16.31 14.14
N ILE A 84 24.11 16.08 12.84
CA ILE A 84 25.23 15.86 11.91
C ILE A 84 26.13 17.11 11.86
N TRP A 85 25.54 18.31 11.75
CA TRP A 85 26.29 19.56 11.69
C TRP A 85 27.15 19.78 12.94
N PHE A 86 26.58 19.59 14.12
CA PHE A 86 27.32 19.71 15.39
C PHE A 86 28.43 18.66 15.49
N ALA A 87 28.15 17.39 15.16
CA ALA A 87 29.16 16.35 15.19
C ALA A 87 30.33 16.66 14.22
N LEU A 88 30.03 17.16 13.02
CA LEU A 88 31.07 17.59 12.08
C LEU A 88 31.89 18.77 12.63
N GLY A 89 31.22 19.74 13.24
CA GLY A 89 31.88 20.89 13.88
C GLY A 89 32.82 20.47 15.01
N ASP A 90 32.38 19.57 15.89
CA ASP A 90 33.18 19.03 16.98
C ASP A 90 34.41 18.28 16.45
N ILE A 91 34.23 17.43 15.43
CA ILE A 91 35.34 16.70 14.80
C ILE A 91 36.36 17.66 14.19
N LEU A 92 35.90 18.69 13.47
CA LEU A 92 36.79 19.69 12.87
C LEU A 92 37.55 20.49 13.93
N ALA A 93 36.88 20.87 15.02
CA ALA A 93 37.51 21.60 16.13
C ALA A 93 38.53 20.76 16.91
N ILE A 94 38.42 19.44 16.89
CA ILE A 94 39.42 18.54 17.50
C ILE A 94 40.63 18.37 16.58
N ILE A 95 40.41 18.36 15.26
CA ILE A 95 41.46 18.09 14.27
C ILE A 95 42.35 19.31 14.02
N PHE A 96 41.80 20.53 14.09
CA PHE A 96 42.52 21.79 13.88
C PHE A 96 42.90 22.46 15.20
#